data_AF-A0A1V5E0K3-F1
#
_entry.id   AF-A0A1V5E0K3-F1
#
_cell.length_a   1.000
_cell.length_b   1.000
_cell.length_c   1.000
_cell.angle_alpha   90.00
_cell.angle_beta   90.00
_cell.angle_gamma   90.00
#
_symmetry.space_group_name_H-M   'P 1'
#
loop_
_entity.id
_entity.type
_entity.pdbx_description
1 polymer ?
#
loop_
_entity_poly.entity_id
_entity_poly.type
_entity_poly.pdbx_seq_one_letter_code
_entity_poly.pdbx_strand_id
1 'polypeptide(L)'
;MSITKWLVLVFLLGWNSTALATEVATQKTADGWQLLVEGKLFFIKGMSYSPTSIGESADDGTRRNWMIVDDDRDGRNDYAYQTWIDENKNNYRDPQEKEVGDFELMRQMGINTIRIYHHLSADPGLQKINAYSGKSSNYPPDFPPEKEKMLLRELHSQYGIWVAMGDLLGAYSVSSGASWDVGTDYTDPIQQANMLKSVEEMVRTHKDEPYILMWILGNENNLQEFTHTLASRQPEAYARFVNKATMLIKKIDPNHPVAICNGAYGLLEYYAKYAPAVDIFGLNFYSDNGFHEMWKNIASIYDRPVLLTEYGTGQPMVIDGKIDENVQTRIHLRAWEDIVRHSVGSEKPGNAIGGFVFQWVDEWWFDGNKWGQNINPKGDGWNHEYNGMFSLGSGSAGSLLRQPRKVYGAYQELWKKD
;
A
#
# COMPACT_ATOMS: atom_id res chain seq x y z
N MET A 1 -56.96 41.50 16.12
CA MET A 1 -55.78 41.02 16.85
C MET A 1 -54.82 40.38 15.84
N SER A 2 -53.71 41.06 15.56
CA SER A 2 -52.68 40.67 14.59
C SER A 2 -51.76 39.61 15.19
N ILE A 3 -51.58 38.48 14.52
CA ILE A 3 -50.55 37.49 14.84
C ILE A 3 -49.44 37.64 13.82
N THR A 4 -48.34 38.26 14.24
CA THR A 4 -47.12 38.43 13.47
C THR A 4 -46.36 37.10 13.44
N LYS A 5 -46.28 36.45 12.27
CA LYS A 5 -45.42 35.27 12.07
C LYS A 5 -43.98 35.74 11.85
N TRP A 6 -43.09 35.35 12.75
CA TRP A 6 -41.64 35.47 12.55
C TRP A 6 -41.17 34.38 11.59
N LEU A 7 -40.64 34.79 10.44
CA LEU A 7 -39.85 33.93 9.55
C LEU A 7 -38.43 33.89 10.10
N VAL A 8 -38.01 32.74 10.60
CA VAL A 8 -36.61 32.46 10.90
C VAL A 8 -35.93 32.07 9.58
N LEU A 9 -35.12 32.97 9.03
CA LEU A 9 -34.19 32.63 7.95
C LEU A 9 -33.03 31.85 8.56
N VAL A 10 -32.99 30.55 8.28
CA VAL A 10 -31.80 29.71 8.49
C VAL A 10 -30.85 30.00 7.34
N PHE A 11 -29.75 30.71 7.61
CA PHE A 11 -28.63 30.82 6.69
C PHE A 11 -27.89 29.48 6.68
N LEU A 12 -28.16 28.65 5.67
CA LEU A 12 -27.25 27.58 5.28
C LEU A 12 -26.01 28.23 4.65
N LEU A 13 -24.97 28.45 5.46
CA LEU A 13 -23.64 28.76 4.95
C LEU A 13 -23.12 27.50 4.24
N GLY A 14 -23.26 27.48 2.91
CA GLY A 14 -22.56 26.51 2.09
C GLY A 14 -21.06 26.76 2.19
N TRP A 15 -20.32 25.86 2.82
CA TRP A 15 -18.88 25.79 2.68
C TRP A 15 -18.57 25.30 1.25
N ASN A 16 -18.45 26.23 0.32
CA ASN A 16 -17.67 25.98 -0.90
C ASN A 16 -16.20 26.25 -0.56
N SER A 17 -15.57 25.35 0.19
CA SER A 17 -14.11 25.27 0.18
C SER A 17 -13.72 24.48 -1.06
N THR A 18 -13.40 25.17 -2.15
CA THR A 18 -12.49 24.58 -3.13
C THR A 18 -11.13 24.52 -2.45
N ALA A 19 -10.92 23.52 -1.58
CA ALA A 19 -9.58 23.20 -1.13
C ALA A 19 -8.79 22.89 -2.41
N LEU A 20 -7.73 23.65 -2.66
CA LEU A 20 -6.80 23.33 -3.72
C LEU A 20 -6.25 21.93 -3.42
N ALA A 21 -6.11 21.09 -4.44
CA ALA A 21 -5.52 19.77 -4.28
C ALA A 21 -4.16 19.88 -3.58
N THR A 22 -3.88 18.98 -2.65
CA THR A 22 -2.62 18.94 -1.90
C THR A 22 -1.43 18.93 -2.87
N GLU A 23 -0.45 19.78 -2.64
CA GLU A 23 0.81 19.74 -3.38
C GLU A 23 1.81 18.84 -2.66
N VAL A 24 2.29 17.80 -3.36
CA VAL A 24 3.33 16.89 -2.90
C VAL A 24 4.47 16.92 -3.91
N ALA A 25 5.69 17.17 -3.43
CA ALA A 25 6.85 17.37 -4.30
C ALA A 25 8.07 16.61 -3.79
N THR A 26 8.87 16.10 -4.72
CA THR A 26 10.25 15.68 -4.41
C THR A 26 11.20 16.85 -4.70
N GLN A 27 12.21 17.01 -3.86
CA GLN A 27 13.20 18.08 -4.03
C GLN A 27 14.60 17.53 -3.78
N LYS A 28 15.53 17.86 -4.69
CA LYS A 28 16.96 17.62 -4.50
C LYS A 28 17.62 18.82 -3.85
N THR A 29 18.37 18.60 -2.80
CA THR A 29 19.20 19.59 -2.09
C THR A 29 20.69 19.22 -2.22
N ALA A 30 21.57 20.02 -1.62
CA ALA A 30 22.99 19.67 -1.54
C ALA A 30 23.24 18.43 -0.65
N ASP A 31 22.33 18.15 0.29
CA ASP A 31 22.45 17.11 1.30
C ASP A 31 21.67 15.83 0.97
N GLY A 32 20.97 15.81 -0.17
CA GLY A 32 20.25 14.63 -0.65
C GLY A 32 18.89 14.93 -1.28
N TRP A 33 17.98 13.97 -1.20
CA TRP A 33 16.61 14.09 -1.69
C TRP A 33 15.62 14.13 -0.53
N GLN A 34 14.57 14.93 -0.67
CA GLN A 34 13.52 15.06 0.33
C GLN A 34 12.14 15.07 -0.31
N LEU A 35 11.13 14.63 0.46
CA LEU A 35 9.72 14.71 0.11
C LEU A 35 9.09 15.87 0.89
N LEU A 36 8.30 16.68 0.21
CA LEU A 36 7.57 17.81 0.78
C LEU A 36 6.07 17.61 0.59
N VAL A 37 5.30 17.86 1.64
CA VAL A 37 3.84 17.95 1.59
C VAL A 37 3.48 19.37 2.00
N GLU A 38 2.83 20.12 1.10
CA GLU A 38 2.54 21.55 1.28
C GLU A 38 3.80 22.37 1.66
N GLY A 39 4.93 22.05 1.04
CA GLY A 39 6.22 22.70 1.29
C GLY A 39 6.90 22.33 2.62
N LYS A 40 6.32 21.44 3.42
CA LYS A 40 6.93 20.95 4.67
C LYS A 40 7.58 19.59 4.47
N LEU A 41 8.74 19.39 5.10
CA LEU A 41 9.43 18.09 5.08
C LEU A 41 8.49 17.00 5.58
N PHE A 42 8.40 15.92 4.81
CA PHE A 42 7.57 14.77 5.12
C PHE A 42 8.41 13.50 4.97
N PHE A 43 8.42 12.67 6.01
CA PHE A 43 9.11 11.38 6.01
C PHE A 43 8.10 10.26 6.20
N ILE A 44 8.11 9.26 5.32
CA ILE A 44 7.05 8.25 5.26
C ILE A 44 7.27 7.19 6.35
N LYS A 45 6.37 7.19 7.35
CA LYS A 45 6.16 6.14 8.35
C LYS A 45 5.01 5.27 7.87
N GLY A 46 5.30 4.44 6.88
CA GLY A 46 4.31 3.77 6.06
C GLY A 46 3.92 2.36 6.52
N MET A 47 2.71 1.94 6.15
CA MET A 47 2.22 0.57 6.31
C MET A 47 1.59 0.04 5.01
N SER A 48 1.97 -1.16 4.57
CA SER A 48 1.22 -1.89 3.55
C SER A 48 -0.07 -2.45 4.17
N TYR A 49 -1.23 -2.04 3.64
CA TYR A 49 -2.51 -2.30 4.29
C TYR A 49 -3.56 -2.86 3.32
N SER A 50 -3.92 -4.13 3.52
CA SER A 50 -5.00 -4.81 2.80
C SER A 50 -5.49 -6.00 3.64
N PRO A 51 -6.11 -5.76 4.81
CA PRO A 51 -6.56 -6.84 5.67
C PRO A 51 -7.51 -7.76 4.91
N THR A 52 -7.35 -9.06 5.11
CA THR A 52 -8.15 -10.10 4.45
C THR A 52 -8.88 -10.90 5.51
N SER A 53 -10.18 -11.16 5.31
CA SER A 53 -10.94 -12.01 6.23
C SER A 53 -10.48 -13.45 6.16
N ILE A 54 -10.59 -14.16 7.29
CA ILE A 54 -10.44 -15.62 7.31
C ILE A 54 -11.47 -16.23 6.35
N GLY A 55 -11.03 -17.14 5.49
CA GLY A 55 -11.85 -17.77 4.44
C GLY A 55 -11.76 -17.09 3.07
N GLU A 56 -11.16 -15.91 2.99
CA GLU A 56 -10.97 -15.17 1.74
C GLU A 56 -9.57 -15.39 1.14
N SER A 57 -9.46 -15.28 -0.19
CA SER A 57 -8.19 -15.43 -0.90
C SER A 57 -8.21 -14.67 -2.22
N ALA A 58 -7.08 -14.05 -2.56
CA ALA A 58 -6.89 -13.45 -3.88
C ALA A 58 -6.81 -14.53 -4.98
N ASP A 59 -6.15 -15.66 -4.71
CA ASP A 59 -5.99 -16.79 -5.64
C ASP A 59 -7.34 -17.42 -6.04
N ASP A 60 -8.33 -17.34 -5.15
CA ASP A 60 -9.68 -17.87 -5.38
C ASP A 60 -10.67 -16.82 -5.90
N GLY A 61 -10.27 -15.55 -5.98
CA GLY A 61 -11.17 -14.43 -6.33
C GLY A 61 -12.25 -14.16 -5.28
N THR A 62 -12.07 -14.63 -4.04
CA THR A 62 -13.04 -14.44 -2.94
C THR A 62 -12.70 -13.28 -2.02
N ARG A 63 -11.50 -12.69 -2.15
CA ARG A 63 -11.09 -11.51 -1.38
C ARG A 63 -11.97 -10.31 -1.68
N ARG A 64 -12.62 -9.78 -0.63
CA ARG A 64 -13.45 -8.58 -0.70
C ARG A 64 -12.58 -7.32 -0.68
N ASN A 65 -13.15 -6.21 -1.13
CA ASN A 65 -12.56 -4.90 -0.89
C ASN A 65 -12.77 -4.53 0.59
N TRP A 66 -11.69 -4.52 1.37
CA TRP A 66 -11.76 -4.24 2.81
C TRP A 66 -12.41 -2.90 3.14
N MET A 67 -12.34 -1.92 2.23
CA MET A 67 -12.89 -0.56 2.43
C MET A 67 -14.42 -0.51 2.50
N ILE A 68 -15.11 -1.61 2.14
CA ILE A 68 -16.58 -1.69 2.16
C ILE A 68 -17.10 -2.84 3.03
N VAL A 69 -16.22 -3.50 3.80
CA VAL A 69 -16.62 -4.58 4.71
C VAL A 69 -17.35 -3.99 5.91
N ASP A 70 -18.59 -4.43 6.09
CA ASP A 70 -19.57 -4.07 7.12
C ASP A 70 -20.48 -5.30 7.32
N ASP A 71 -19.94 -6.33 7.97
CA ASP A 71 -20.58 -7.65 8.06
C ASP A 71 -21.78 -7.65 9.02
N ASP A 72 -21.76 -6.79 10.04
CA ASP A 72 -22.86 -6.63 10.99
C ASP A 72 -23.93 -5.60 10.55
N ARG A 73 -23.65 -4.85 9.48
CA ARG A 73 -24.53 -3.84 8.85
C ARG A 73 -24.85 -2.68 9.79
N ASP A 74 -23.92 -2.32 10.67
CA ASP A 74 -24.05 -1.16 11.54
C ASP A 74 -23.68 0.16 10.82
N GLY A 75 -23.19 0.07 9.57
CA GLY A 75 -22.79 1.20 8.75
C GLY A 75 -21.37 1.70 9.02
N ARG A 76 -20.59 1.00 9.85
CA ARG A 76 -19.18 1.26 10.14
C ARG A 76 -18.34 0.20 9.45
N ASN A 77 -17.18 0.61 8.94
CA ASN A 77 -16.23 -0.35 8.40
C ASN A 77 -15.63 -1.23 9.51
N ASP A 78 -15.75 -2.55 9.39
CA ASP A 78 -15.36 -3.49 10.44
C ASP A 78 -13.86 -3.40 10.78
N TYR A 79 -13.01 -3.32 9.75
CA TYR A 79 -11.56 -3.26 9.96
C TYR A 79 -11.13 -1.91 10.55
N ALA A 80 -11.62 -0.82 9.98
CA ALA A 80 -11.24 0.51 10.40
C ALA A 80 -11.64 0.81 11.84
N TYR A 81 -12.79 0.31 12.29
CA TYR A 81 -13.44 0.77 13.52
C TYR A 81 -13.82 -0.31 14.53
N GLN A 82 -13.84 -1.60 14.15
CA GLN A 82 -14.36 -2.68 14.99
C GLN A 82 -13.33 -3.77 15.33
N THR A 83 -12.05 -3.61 14.94
CA THR A 83 -11.00 -4.52 15.39
C THR A 83 -10.70 -4.33 16.88
N TRP A 84 -10.26 -5.38 17.55
CA TRP A 84 -10.04 -5.38 19.00
C TRP A 84 -8.78 -6.16 19.37
N ILE A 85 -8.17 -5.81 20.50
CA ILE A 85 -6.96 -6.48 21.00
C ILE A 85 -7.37 -7.62 21.93
N ASP A 86 -6.86 -8.82 21.63
CA ASP A 86 -6.95 -9.98 22.52
C ASP A 86 -5.81 -9.91 23.55
N GLU A 87 -6.13 -9.36 24.73
CA GLU A 87 -5.15 -9.06 25.78
C GLU A 87 -4.64 -10.33 26.45
N ASN A 88 -5.48 -11.36 26.57
CA ASN A 88 -5.16 -12.60 27.27
C ASN A 88 -4.84 -13.77 26.32
N LYS A 89 -4.89 -13.54 25.01
CA LYS A 89 -4.61 -14.50 23.93
C LYS A 89 -5.53 -15.72 23.97
N ASN A 90 -6.79 -15.54 24.39
CA ASN A 90 -7.76 -16.63 24.51
C ASN A 90 -8.58 -16.85 23.22
N ASN A 91 -8.45 -15.99 22.21
CA ASN A 91 -9.22 -15.97 20.95
C ASN A 91 -10.72 -15.63 21.09
N TYR A 92 -11.13 -15.02 22.18
CA TYR A 92 -12.50 -14.56 22.44
C TYR A 92 -12.49 -13.11 22.86
N ARG A 93 -13.46 -12.32 22.39
CA ARG A 93 -13.62 -10.95 22.85
C ARG A 93 -14.28 -10.96 24.22
N ASP A 94 -13.50 -10.67 25.25
CA ASP A 94 -14.02 -10.53 26.60
C ASP A 94 -14.75 -9.17 26.77
N PRO A 95 -15.68 -9.03 27.74
CA PRO A 95 -16.46 -7.79 27.92
C PRO A 95 -15.63 -6.51 28.14
N GLN A 96 -14.40 -6.65 28.65
CA GLN A 96 -13.46 -5.54 28.85
C GLN A 96 -12.70 -5.15 27.57
N GLU A 97 -12.61 -6.04 26.58
CA GLU A 97 -11.90 -5.82 25.33
C GLU A 97 -12.79 -5.03 24.37
N LYS A 98 -12.50 -3.73 24.29
CA LYS A 98 -13.25 -2.81 23.46
C LYS A 98 -12.78 -2.87 22.02
N GLU A 99 -13.70 -2.54 21.11
CA GLU A 99 -13.34 -2.13 19.77
C GLU A 99 -12.39 -0.94 19.84
N VAL A 100 -11.33 -1.03 19.06
CA VAL A 100 -10.33 0.01 18.86
C VAL A 100 -10.35 0.43 17.39
N GLY A 101 -10.35 -0.53 16.46
CA GLY A 101 -10.27 -0.29 15.04
C GLY A 101 -8.83 -0.10 14.56
N ASP A 102 -8.53 -0.58 13.36
CA ASP A 102 -7.18 -0.54 12.81
C ASP A 102 -6.69 0.89 12.62
N PHE A 103 -7.57 1.86 12.34
CA PHE A 103 -7.18 3.26 12.16
C PHE A 103 -6.63 3.88 13.45
N GLU A 104 -7.27 3.57 14.58
CA GLU A 104 -6.80 4.03 15.89
C GLU A 104 -5.50 3.32 16.29
N LEU A 105 -5.38 2.01 16.03
CA LEU A 105 -4.13 1.27 16.24
C LEU A 105 -2.98 1.84 15.39
N MET A 106 -3.23 2.20 14.13
CA MET A 106 -2.24 2.83 13.26
C MET A 106 -1.79 4.19 13.81
N ARG A 107 -2.74 5.03 14.25
CA ARG A 107 -2.44 6.30 14.89
C ARG A 107 -1.62 6.11 16.16
N GLN A 108 -1.93 5.10 16.97
CA GLN A 108 -1.15 4.75 18.15
C GLN A 108 0.25 4.25 17.81
N MET A 109 0.46 3.63 16.65
CA MET A 109 1.79 3.25 16.14
C MET A 109 2.60 4.44 15.63
N GLY A 110 1.95 5.55 15.26
CA GLY A 110 2.61 6.70 14.63
C GLY A 110 2.74 6.57 13.12
N ILE A 111 1.94 5.71 12.50
CA ILE A 111 1.81 5.63 11.03
C ILE A 111 1.27 6.96 10.51
N ASN A 112 1.84 7.44 9.42
CA ASN A 112 1.34 8.63 8.72
C ASN A 112 0.91 8.36 7.27
N THR A 113 1.14 7.15 6.74
CA THR A 113 0.80 6.80 5.36
C THR A 113 0.44 5.32 5.26
N ILE A 114 -0.60 4.97 4.52
CA ILE A 114 -0.86 3.60 4.07
C ILE A 114 -0.60 3.45 2.58
N ARG A 115 -0.13 2.27 2.16
CA ARG A 115 -0.04 1.88 0.75
C ARG A 115 -1.14 0.89 0.43
N ILE A 116 -1.90 1.19 -0.61
CA ILE A 116 -3.01 0.36 -1.10
C ILE A 116 -2.98 0.27 -2.63
N TYR A 117 -3.58 -0.78 -3.18
CA TYR A 117 -3.83 -0.89 -4.61
C TYR A 117 -5.28 -0.56 -4.95
N HIS A 118 -5.50 0.17 -6.04
CA HIS A 118 -6.82 0.53 -6.53
C HIS A 118 -6.97 0.15 -8.00
N HIS A 119 -7.93 -0.72 -8.31
CA HIS A 119 -8.23 -1.16 -9.68
C HIS A 119 -9.75 -1.16 -9.98
N LEU A 120 -10.52 -0.31 -9.30
CA LEU A 120 -11.97 -0.26 -9.47
C LEU A 120 -12.31 0.62 -10.68
N SER A 121 -13.34 0.25 -11.43
CA SER A 121 -13.85 1.07 -12.55
C SER A 121 -15.34 0.78 -12.79
N ALA A 122 -16.09 1.77 -13.29
CA ALA A 122 -17.44 1.55 -13.82
C ALA A 122 -17.47 0.84 -15.17
N ASP A 123 -16.34 0.78 -15.90
CA ASP A 123 -16.29 0.14 -17.21
C ASP A 123 -16.24 -1.39 -17.05
N PRO A 124 -17.25 -2.15 -17.51
CA PRO A 124 -17.27 -3.61 -17.37
C PRO A 124 -16.09 -4.30 -18.06
N GLY A 125 -15.56 -3.70 -19.13
CA GLY A 125 -14.36 -4.17 -19.82
C GLY A 125 -13.11 -4.01 -18.95
N LEU A 126 -12.98 -2.88 -18.23
CA LEU A 126 -11.90 -2.66 -17.27
C LEU A 126 -12.00 -3.60 -16.06
N GLN A 127 -13.20 -3.77 -15.51
CA GLN A 127 -13.42 -4.70 -14.40
C GLN A 127 -12.98 -6.13 -14.76
N LYS A 128 -13.24 -6.57 -16.00
CA LYS A 128 -12.83 -7.89 -16.48
C LYS A 128 -11.31 -8.06 -16.55
N ILE A 129 -10.57 -7.04 -16.98
CA ILE A 129 -9.11 -7.13 -17.09
C ILE A 129 -8.39 -6.89 -15.75
N ASN A 130 -9.05 -6.28 -14.75
CA ASN A 130 -8.49 -6.04 -13.42
C ASN A 130 -8.60 -7.26 -12.47
N ALA A 131 -8.94 -8.43 -13.01
CA ALA A 131 -9.05 -9.69 -12.30
C ALA A 131 -7.67 -10.27 -11.93
N TYR A 132 -7.44 -10.59 -10.66
CA TYR A 132 -6.29 -11.39 -10.24
C TYR A 132 -6.38 -12.80 -10.83
N SER A 133 -5.28 -13.31 -11.40
CA SER A 133 -5.21 -14.66 -11.99
C SER A 133 -6.29 -14.97 -13.03
N GLY A 134 -6.87 -13.93 -13.66
CA GLY A 134 -7.96 -14.07 -14.64
C GLY A 134 -9.32 -14.45 -14.03
N LYS A 135 -9.44 -14.55 -12.69
CA LYS A 135 -10.69 -14.78 -11.98
C LYS A 135 -11.31 -13.44 -11.57
N SER A 136 -12.48 -13.15 -12.10
CA SER A 136 -13.25 -11.96 -11.67
C SER A 136 -13.54 -12.05 -10.17
N SER A 137 -13.38 -10.93 -9.46
CA SER A 137 -13.89 -10.82 -8.09
C SER A 137 -15.38 -11.16 -8.05
N ASN A 138 -15.80 -11.96 -7.06
CA ASN A 138 -17.22 -12.21 -6.79
C ASN A 138 -17.94 -10.99 -6.21
N TYR A 139 -17.19 -9.95 -5.86
CA TYR A 139 -17.68 -8.72 -5.24
C TYR A 139 -17.27 -7.53 -6.12
N PRO A 140 -18.09 -7.19 -7.13
CA PRO A 140 -17.81 -6.01 -7.94
C PRO A 140 -17.94 -4.77 -7.04
N PRO A 141 -16.99 -3.82 -7.11
CA PRO A 141 -17.03 -2.61 -6.30
C PRO A 141 -18.15 -1.65 -6.73
N ASP A 142 -18.56 -0.78 -5.81
CA ASP A 142 -19.39 0.38 -6.13
C ASP A 142 -18.59 1.37 -7.00
N PHE A 143 -19.23 1.99 -8.01
CA PHE A 143 -18.64 3.09 -8.78
C PHE A 143 -19.65 4.23 -9.01
N PRO A 144 -19.28 5.50 -8.75
CA PRO A 144 -18.01 5.95 -8.17
C PRO A 144 -17.81 5.39 -6.75
N PRO A 145 -16.55 5.15 -6.32
CA PRO A 145 -16.25 4.48 -5.06
C PRO A 145 -16.38 5.45 -3.87
N GLU A 146 -17.58 6.02 -3.69
CA GLU A 146 -17.80 7.09 -2.71
C GLU A 146 -17.70 6.58 -1.26
N LYS A 147 -18.07 5.33 -0.97
CA LYS A 147 -17.89 4.76 0.37
C LYS A 147 -16.41 4.63 0.71
N GLU A 148 -15.61 4.13 -0.23
CA GLU A 148 -14.17 4.03 -0.08
C GLU A 148 -13.55 5.42 0.08
N LYS A 149 -13.95 6.40 -0.74
CA LYS A 149 -13.49 7.79 -0.60
C LYS A 149 -13.86 8.40 0.74
N MET A 150 -15.08 8.18 1.22
CA MET A 150 -15.50 8.64 2.55
C MET A 150 -14.62 8.05 3.65
N LEU A 151 -14.38 6.74 3.62
CA LEU A 151 -13.52 6.06 4.59
C LEU A 151 -12.08 6.60 4.55
N LEU A 152 -11.52 6.83 3.37
CA LEU A 152 -10.16 7.36 3.23
C LEU A 152 -10.07 8.86 3.59
N ARG A 153 -11.13 9.65 3.37
CA ARG A 153 -11.24 11.02 3.88
C ARG A 153 -11.27 11.03 5.42
N GLU A 154 -11.99 10.10 6.05
CA GLU A 154 -12.01 9.93 7.50
C GLU A 154 -10.64 9.52 8.04
N LEU A 155 -9.99 8.53 7.41
CA LEU A 155 -8.61 8.12 7.71
C LEU A 155 -7.67 9.32 7.75
N HIS A 156 -7.69 10.14 6.70
CA HIS A 156 -6.82 11.31 6.62
C HIS A 156 -7.21 12.41 7.60
N SER A 157 -8.48 12.81 7.63
CA SER A 157 -8.91 13.97 8.42
C SER A 157 -8.91 13.72 9.93
N GLN A 158 -9.18 12.49 10.38
CA GLN A 158 -9.27 12.16 11.80
C GLN A 158 -7.97 11.57 12.35
N TYR A 159 -7.22 10.83 11.54
CA TYR A 159 -6.01 10.13 11.98
C TYR A 159 -4.72 10.71 11.41
N GLY A 160 -4.79 11.64 10.45
CA GLY A 160 -3.62 12.26 9.82
C GLY A 160 -2.85 11.31 8.90
N ILE A 161 -3.51 10.25 8.41
CA ILE A 161 -2.89 9.19 7.62
C ILE A 161 -3.17 9.43 6.14
N TRP A 162 -2.11 9.57 5.36
CA TRP A 162 -2.14 9.72 3.92
C TRP A 162 -2.24 8.38 3.18
N VAL A 163 -2.56 8.43 1.89
CA VAL A 163 -2.68 7.26 1.01
C VAL A 163 -1.68 7.36 -0.13
N ALA A 164 -0.77 6.40 -0.22
CA ALA A 164 -0.01 6.12 -1.42
C ALA A 164 -0.78 5.08 -2.25
N MET A 165 -1.32 5.50 -3.40
CA MET A 165 -2.26 4.71 -4.18
C MET A 165 -1.57 4.06 -5.39
N GLY A 166 -1.70 2.75 -5.50
CA GLY A 166 -1.00 1.94 -6.49
C GLY A 166 -1.88 1.39 -7.61
N ASP A 167 -1.29 1.32 -8.82
CA ASP A 167 -1.76 0.46 -9.91
C ASP A 167 -0.72 -0.66 -10.15
N LEU A 168 -1.15 -1.90 -10.40
CA LEU A 168 -0.27 -3.07 -10.52
C LEU A 168 0.53 -3.09 -11.83
N LEU A 169 0.14 -2.26 -12.80
CA LEU A 169 0.81 -2.09 -14.08
C LEU A 169 1.10 -3.43 -14.78
N GLY A 170 0.16 -4.37 -14.71
CA GLY A 170 0.30 -5.69 -15.33
C GLY A 170 0.88 -6.78 -14.43
N ALA A 171 1.32 -6.48 -13.21
CA ALA A 171 1.69 -7.52 -12.26
C ALA A 171 0.49 -8.44 -12.01
N TYR A 172 0.75 -9.74 -11.92
CA TYR A 172 -0.26 -10.80 -11.78
C TYR A 172 -1.26 -10.87 -12.96
N SER A 173 -0.86 -10.35 -14.13
CA SER A 173 -1.70 -10.13 -15.31
C SER A 173 -2.86 -9.14 -15.11
N VAL A 174 -2.89 -8.44 -13.97
CA VAL A 174 -3.94 -7.46 -13.64
C VAL A 174 -3.82 -6.24 -14.56
N SER A 175 -4.93 -5.82 -15.14
CA SER A 175 -5.05 -4.67 -16.04
C SER A 175 -4.39 -4.82 -17.41
N SER A 176 -3.65 -5.90 -17.69
CA SER A 176 -3.09 -6.15 -19.04
C SER A 176 -4.09 -6.85 -19.94
N GLY A 177 -4.95 -7.71 -19.38
CA GLY A 177 -5.81 -8.62 -20.13
C GLY A 177 -5.09 -9.87 -20.64
N ALA A 178 -3.83 -10.08 -20.24
CA ALA A 178 -3.13 -11.32 -20.50
C ALA A 178 -3.71 -12.48 -19.66
N SER A 179 -3.58 -13.71 -20.17
CA SER A 179 -3.76 -14.89 -19.32
C SER A 179 -2.50 -15.13 -18.48
N TRP A 180 -2.67 -15.79 -17.33
CA TRP A 180 -1.58 -16.12 -16.41
C TRP A 180 -0.42 -16.88 -17.09
N ASP A 181 -0.74 -17.81 -17.99
CA ASP A 181 0.25 -18.65 -18.71
C ASP A 181 1.11 -17.85 -19.70
N VAL A 182 0.57 -16.75 -20.24
CA VAL A 182 1.29 -15.89 -21.20
C VAL A 182 2.04 -14.79 -20.45
N GLY A 183 1.41 -14.22 -19.42
CA GLY A 183 1.93 -13.10 -18.66
C GLY A 183 1.84 -11.77 -19.40
N THR A 184 2.07 -10.68 -18.67
CA THR A 184 2.00 -9.33 -19.23
C THR A 184 3.18 -9.03 -20.15
N ASP A 185 2.88 -8.67 -21.41
CA ASP A 185 3.84 -8.28 -22.44
C ASP A 185 3.85 -6.75 -22.63
N TYR A 186 4.99 -6.11 -22.33
CA TYR A 186 5.13 -4.66 -22.43
C TYR A 186 5.44 -4.18 -23.86
N THR A 187 5.54 -5.09 -24.83
CA THR A 187 5.60 -4.76 -26.27
C THR A 187 4.25 -4.84 -26.96
N ASP A 188 3.26 -5.48 -26.33
CA ASP A 188 1.90 -5.61 -26.88
C ASP A 188 1.11 -4.29 -26.75
N PRO A 189 0.68 -3.66 -27.86
CA PRO A 189 0.00 -2.38 -27.81
C PRO A 189 -1.41 -2.45 -27.18
N ILE A 190 -2.08 -3.61 -27.24
CA ILE A 190 -3.40 -3.83 -26.62
C ILE A 190 -3.23 -3.90 -25.11
N GLN A 191 -2.27 -4.69 -24.63
CA GLN A 191 -2.00 -4.78 -23.19
C GLN A 191 -1.54 -3.44 -22.61
N GLN A 192 -0.68 -2.72 -23.32
CA GLN A 192 -0.31 -1.35 -22.93
C GLN A 192 -1.52 -0.42 -22.83
N ALA A 193 -2.43 -0.45 -23.80
CA ALA A 193 -3.62 0.39 -23.81
C ALA A 193 -4.55 0.09 -22.62
N ASN A 194 -4.74 -1.20 -22.32
CA ASN A 194 -5.52 -1.66 -21.19
C ASN A 194 -4.94 -1.15 -19.85
N MET A 195 -3.64 -1.35 -19.63
CA MET A 195 -2.96 -0.91 -18.40
C MET A 195 -2.99 0.62 -18.24
N LEU A 196 -2.75 1.38 -19.32
CA LEU A 196 -2.83 2.85 -19.27
C LEU A 196 -4.24 3.34 -18.95
N LYS A 197 -5.26 2.63 -19.41
CA LYS A 197 -6.65 2.97 -19.11
C LYS A 197 -6.99 2.70 -17.63
N SER A 198 -6.45 1.64 -17.03
CA SER A 198 -6.56 1.39 -15.57
C SER A 198 -5.90 2.52 -14.77
N VAL A 199 -4.67 2.87 -15.13
CA VAL A 199 -3.92 3.98 -14.50
C VAL A 199 -4.68 5.31 -14.62
N GLU A 200 -5.20 5.63 -15.81
CA GLU A 200 -5.98 6.86 -16.02
C GLU A 200 -7.23 6.90 -15.13
N GLU A 201 -7.96 5.79 -15.03
CA GLU A 201 -9.17 5.70 -14.21
C GLU A 201 -8.85 5.91 -12.71
N MET A 202 -7.82 5.22 -12.19
CA MET A 202 -7.38 5.38 -10.80
C MET A 202 -7.07 6.85 -10.49
N VAL A 203 -6.27 7.50 -11.34
CA VAL A 203 -5.83 8.89 -11.11
C VAL A 203 -7.01 9.84 -11.22
N ARG A 204 -7.85 9.71 -12.25
CA ARG A 204 -9.04 10.57 -12.40
C ARG A 204 -10.02 10.44 -11.25
N THR A 205 -10.12 9.24 -10.68
CA THR A 205 -11.03 8.97 -9.56
C THR A 205 -10.57 9.69 -8.29
N HIS A 206 -9.26 9.78 -8.06
CA HIS A 206 -8.73 10.14 -6.73
C HIS A 206 -7.84 11.40 -6.67
N LYS A 207 -7.38 11.95 -7.80
CA LYS A 207 -6.41 13.08 -7.80
C LYS A 207 -6.83 14.33 -7.02
N ASP A 208 -8.13 14.57 -6.88
CA ASP A 208 -8.68 15.75 -6.19
C ASP A 208 -9.06 15.42 -4.74
N GLU A 209 -8.75 14.22 -4.25
CA GLU A 209 -9.03 13.78 -2.89
C GLU A 209 -7.93 14.24 -1.93
N PRO A 210 -8.28 14.75 -0.73
CA PRO A 210 -7.32 15.36 0.19
C PRO A 210 -6.35 14.36 0.83
N TYR A 211 -6.61 13.06 0.70
CA TYR A 211 -5.84 12.00 1.33
C TYR A 211 -4.72 11.45 0.43
N ILE A 212 -4.65 11.83 -0.85
CA ILE A 212 -3.62 11.31 -1.77
C ILE A 212 -2.26 11.93 -1.45
N LEU A 213 -1.25 11.08 -1.25
CA LEU A 213 0.15 11.49 -1.14
C LEU A 213 0.88 11.37 -2.47
N MET A 214 0.72 10.22 -3.13
CA MET A 214 1.47 9.88 -4.35
C MET A 214 0.85 8.70 -5.08
N TRP A 215 1.28 8.52 -6.32
CA TRP A 215 0.95 7.37 -7.17
C TRP A 215 2.09 6.37 -7.19
N ILE A 216 1.79 5.07 -7.09
CA ILE A 216 2.79 3.99 -7.18
C ILE A 216 2.46 3.12 -8.39
N LEU A 217 3.42 2.96 -9.31
CA LEU A 217 3.27 2.12 -10.48
C LEU A 217 4.00 0.79 -10.32
N GLY A 218 3.25 -0.30 -10.48
CA GLY A 218 3.75 -1.67 -10.44
C GLY A 218 3.70 -2.30 -9.06
N ASN A 219 3.99 -3.60 -9.03
CA ASN A 219 4.38 -4.39 -7.86
C ASN A 219 5.43 -5.41 -8.29
N GLU A 220 6.71 -5.09 -8.16
CA GLU A 220 7.81 -6.01 -8.48
C GLU A 220 7.71 -6.63 -9.87
N ASN A 221 7.20 -5.91 -10.87
CA ASN A 221 6.94 -6.46 -12.20
C ASN A 221 8.20 -7.09 -12.81
N ASN A 222 9.39 -6.61 -12.45
CA ASN A 222 10.68 -7.18 -12.86
C ASN A 222 10.99 -8.57 -12.27
N LEU A 223 10.19 -9.10 -11.36
CA LEU A 223 10.33 -10.45 -10.82
C LEU A 223 9.31 -11.39 -11.49
N GLN A 224 9.69 -11.90 -12.65
CA GLN A 224 8.81 -12.70 -13.50
C GLN A 224 8.26 -13.93 -12.77
N GLU A 225 9.08 -14.59 -11.94
CA GLU A 225 8.72 -15.83 -11.24
C GLU A 225 7.54 -15.66 -10.28
N PHE A 226 7.33 -14.44 -9.78
CA PHE A 226 6.26 -14.13 -8.82
C PHE A 226 5.09 -13.38 -9.46
N THR A 227 5.38 -12.49 -10.41
CA THR A 227 4.38 -11.52 -10.91
C THR A 227 3.86 -11.83 -12.30
N HIS A 228 4.37 -12.87 -12.97
CA HIS A 228 3.91 -13.27 -14.30
C HIS A 228 3.93 -12.11 -15.32
N THR A 229 5.00 -11.31 -15.32
CA THR A 229 5.24 -10.29 -16.36
C THR A 229 6.52 -10.59 -17.14
N LEU A 230 6.63 -10.03 -18.33
CA LEU A 230 7.83 -10.12 -19.17
C LEU A 230 8.81 -8.97 -18.93
N ALA A 231 8.64 -8.15 -17.89
CA ALA A 231 9.47 -6.95 -17.66
C ALA A 231 10.98 -7.25 -17.61
N SER A 232 11.41 -8.31 -16.93
CA SER A 232 12.83 -8.70 -16.86
C SER A 232 13.39 -9.20 -18.20
N ARG A 233 12.55 -9.75 -19.07
CA ARG A 233 12.89 -10.18 -20.44
C ARG A 233 12.80 -9.04 -21.44
N GLN A 234 12.06 -7.98 -21.11
CA GLN A 234 11.80 -6.82 -21.96
C GLN A 234 12.13 -5.50 -21.23
N PRO A 235 13.32 -5.34 -20.64
CA PRO A 235 13.60 -4.27 -19.69
C PRO A 235 13.52 -2.87 -20.31
N GLU A 236 13.90 -2.72 -21.58
CA GLU A 236 13.72 -1.46 -22.30
C GLU A 236 12.23 -1.15 -22.56
N ALA A 237 11.46 -2.11 -23.06
CA ALA A 237 10.03 -1.90 -23.33
C ALA A 237 9.27 -1.57 -22.05
N TYR A 238 9.58 -2.27 -20.96
CA TYR A 238 9.03 -2.01 -19.64
C TYR A 238 9.39 -0.62 -19.12
N ALA A 239 10.66 -0.22 -19.13
CA ALA A 239 11.06 1.12 -18.68
C ALA A 239 10.41 2.24 -19.51
N ARG A 240 10.30 2.07 -20.84
CA ARG A 240 9.57 3.01 -21.70
C ARG A 240 8.08 3.06 -21.36
N PHE A 241 7.48 1.92 -21.04
CA PHE A 241 6.07 1.85 -20.65
C PHE A 241 5.82 2.54 -19.30
N VAL A 242 6.67 2.30 -18.30
CA VAL A 242 6.66 3.02 -17.01
C VAL A 242 6.74 4.53 -17.23
N ASN A 243 7.65 5.00 -18.11
CA ASN A 243 7.74 6.42 -18.47
C ASN A 243 6.43 6.95 -19.06
N LYS A 244 5.83 6.19 -19.97
CA LYS A 244 4.59 6.54 -20.66
C LYS A 244 3.42 6.67 -19.67
N ALA A 245 3.29 5.72 -18.74
CA ALA A 245 2.29 5.78 -17.66
C ALA A 245 2.55 6.97 -16.73
N THR A 246 3.80 7.22 -16.36
CA THR A 246 4.17 8.37 -15.53
C THR A 246 3.81 9.71 -16.18
N MET A 247 4.12 9.87 -17.47
CA MET A 247 3.75 11.10 -18.21
C MET A 247 2.23 11.26 -18.34
N LEU A 248 1.49 10.17 -18.47
CA LEU A 248 0.03 10.20 -18.46
C LEU A 248 -0.50 10.71 -17.12
N ILE A 249 -0.01 10.19 -16.01
CA ILE A 249 -0.37 10.64 -14.66
C ILE A 249 -0.07 12.13 -14.52
N LYS A 250 1.16 12.57 -14.80
CA LYS A 250 1.58 13.98 -14.68
C LYS A 250 0.76 14.96 -15.53
N LYS A 251 0.19 14.48 -16.64
CA LYS A 251 -0.72 15.28 -17.48
C LYS A 251 -2.09 15.46 -16.82
N ILE A 252 -2.56 14.46 -16.08
CA ILE A 252 -3.88 14.44 -15.42
C ILE A 252 -3.81 15.11 -14.04
N ASP A 253 -2.72 14.83 -13.33
CA ASP A 253 -2.45 15.26 -11.96
C ASP A 253 -0.99 15.71 -11.83
N PRO A 254 -0.73 17.02 -11.91
CA PRO A 254 0.61 17.58 -11.76
C PRO A 254 1.02 17.77 -10.29
N ASN A 255 0.15 17.52 -9.32
CA ASN A 255 0.35 17.91 -7.92
C ASN A 255 0.94 16.79 -7.06
N HIS A 256 0.92 15.55 -7.54
CA HIS A 256 1.42 14.39 -6.79
C HIS A 256 2.53 13.67 -7.56
N PRO A 257 3.61 13.22 -6.88
CA PRO A 257 4.71 12.53 -7.51
C PRO A 257 4.32 11.09 -7.90
N VAL A 258 5.06 10.54 -8.86
CA VAL A 258 4.90 9.15 -9.30
C VAL A 258 6.14 8.34 -8.90
N ALA A 259 5.91 7.32 -8.09
CA ALA A 259 6.88 6.30 -7.75
C ALA A 259 6.68 5.04 -8.61
N ILE A 260 7.73 4.25 -8.75
CA ILE A 260 7.62 2.85 -9.17
C ILE A 260 7.68 1.92 -7.95
N CYS A 261 7.26 0.67 -8.10
CA CYS A 261 7.50 -0.40 -7.13
C CYS A 261 8.27 -1.53 -7.81
N ASN A 262 9.60 -1.51 -7.67
CA ASN A 262 10.50 -2.49 -8.26
C ASN A 262 10.87 -3.58 -7.23
N GLY A 263 11.07 -4.82 -7.67
CA GLY A 263 11.66 -5.87 -6.84
C GLY A 263 13.16 -5.64 -6.72
N ALA A 264 13.63 -5.29 -5.52
CA ALA A 264 14.98 -4.80 -5.26
C ALA A 264 15.39 -3.65 -6.23
N TYR A 265 16.68 -3.47 -6.49
CA TYR A 265 17.23 -2.34 -7.26
C TYR A 265 17.75 -2.76 -8.66
N GLY A 266 17.12 -3.77 -9.27
CA GLY A 266 17.39 -4.13 -10.66
C GLY A 266 16.91 -3.06 -11.67
N LEU A 267 17.32 -3.20 -12.93
CA LEU A 267 16.88 -2.38 -14.07
C LEU A 267 17.22 -0.87 -14.02
N LEU A 268 18.01 -0.40 -13.05
CA LEU A 268 18.36 1.03 -12.88
C LEU A 268 18.81 1.72 -14.18
N GLU A 269 19.70 1.10 -14.93
CA GLU A 269 20.22 1.65 -16.20
C GLU A 269 19.12 1.88 -17.26
N TYR A 270 18.10 1.02 -17.26
CA TYR A 270 16.96 1.16 -18.17
C TYR A 270 16.04 2.28 -17.73
N TYR A 271 15.78 2.42 -16.43
CA TYR A 271 14.99 3.55 -15.92
C TYR A 271 15.71 4.88 -16.14
N ALA A 272 17.02 4.95 -15.87
CA ALA A 272 17.83 6.14 -16.11
C ALA A 272 17.78 6.60 -17.57
N LYS A 273 17.80 5.65 -18.51
CA LYS A 273 17.78 5.96 -19.94
C LYS A 273 16.38 6.20 -20.50
N TYR A 274 15.39 5.46 -20.04
CA TYR A 274 14.08 5.36 -20.71
C TYR A 274 12.88 5.80 -19.87
N ALA A 275 13.06 6.00 -18.55
CA ALA A 275 12.01 6.43 -17.63
C ALA A 275 12.25 7.75 -16.89
N PRO A 276 12.87 8.79 -17.49
CA PRO A 276 13.29 10.00 -16.77
C PRO A 276 12.13 10.76 -16.09
N ALA A 277 10.88 10.52 -16.50
CA ALA A 277 9.71 11.18 -15.92
C ALA A 277 9.35 10.68 -14.51
N VAL A 278 9.83 9.51 -14.06
CA VAL A 278 9.56 8.98 -12.72
C VAL A 278 10.23 9.86 -11.65
N ASP A 279 9.47 10.18 -10.60
CA ASP A 279 9.91 11.06 -9.51
C ASP A 279 10.64 10.30 -8.41
N ILE A 280 10.19 9.07 -8.11
CA ILE A 280 10.66 8.29 -6.96
C ILE A 280 11.03 6.87 -7.43
N PHE A 281 12.22 6.41 -7.08
CA PHE A 281 12.58 5.00 -7.24
C PHE A 281 12.09 4.24 -6.00
N GLY A 282 10.90 3.67 -6.11
CA GLY A 282 10.36 2.82 -5.06
C GLY A 282 10.70 1.35 -5.30
N LEU A 283 10.94 0.62 -4.21
CA LEU A 283 11.28 -0.79 -4.27
C LEU A 283 10.83 -1.60 -3.06
N ASN A 284 10.42 -2.82 -3.31
CA ASN A 284 10.30 -3.85 -2.28
C ASN A 284 11.70 -4.42 -2.06
N PHE A 285 12.19 -4.37 -0.82
CA PHE A 285 13.48 -4.96 -0.50
C PHE A 285 13.49 -5.49 0.94
N TYR A 286 13.66 -6.80 1.05
CA TYR A 286 13.71 -7.53 2.32
C TYR A 286 15.16 -7.91 2.61
N SER A 287 15.69 -7.47 3.76
CA SER A 287 17.07 -7.72 4.15
C SER A 287 17.26 -7.70 5.66
N ASP A 288 17.95 -8.72 6.18
CA ASP A 288 18.30 -8.85 7.60
C ASP A 288 19.46 -7.94 8.04
N ASN A 289 20.22 -7.43 7.08
CA ASN A 289 21.48 -6.71 7.28
C ASN A 289 21.48 -5.29 6.71
N GLY A 290 20.30 -4.73 6.44
CA GLY A 290 20.15 -3.41 5.80
C GLY A 290 20.31 -3.47 4.29
N PHE A 291 20.31 -2.30 3.65
CA PHE A 291 20.20 -2.16 2.19
C PHE A 291 21.55 -1.94 1.49
N HIS A 292 22.64 -1.84 2.26
CA HIS A 292 24.02 -1.83 1.78
C HIS A 292 24.28 -0.80 0.64
N GLU A 293 24.89 -1.26 -0.46
CA GLU A 293 25.29 -0.42 -1.59
C GLU A 293 24.10 0.06 -2.46
N MET A 294 22.87 -0.38 -2.16
CA MET A 294 21.65 0.05 -2.86
C MET A 294 21.56 1.57 -2.92
N TRP A 295 21.71 2.26 -1.79
CA TRP A 295 21.56 3.72 -1.70
C TRP A 295 22.50 4.44 -2.67
N LYS A 296 23.79 4.03 -2.67
CA LYS A 296 24.82 4.60 -3.54
C LYS A 296 24.61 4.26 -5.01
N ASN A 297 24.23 3.02 -5.32
CA ASN A 297 23.98 2.59 -6.70
C ASN A 297 22.79 3.34 -7.32
N ILE A 298 21.70 3.54 -6.57
CA ILE A 298 20.58 4.33 -7.06
C ILE A 298 21.00 5.78 -7.26
N ALA A 299 21.72 6.37 -6.30
CA ALA A 299 22.21 7.75 -6.41
C ALA A 299 23.19 7.97 -7.57
N SER A 300 23.99 6.96 -7.96
CA SER A 300 24.97 7.09 -9.03
C SER A 300 24.39 6.82 -10.42
N ILE A 301 23.43 5.88 -10.54
CA ILE A 301 22.89 5.44 -11.83
C ILE A 301 21.64 6.23 -12.23
N TYR A 302 20.70 6.41 -11.30
CA TYR A 302 19.38 6.97 -11.60
C TYR A 302 19.05 8.28 -10.88
N ASP A 303 19.66 8.51 -9.72
CA ASP A 303 19.59 9.74 -8.95
C ASP A 303 18.16 10.22 -8.72
N ARG A 304 17.42 9.46 -7.92
CA ARG A 304 16.05 9.75 -7.46
C ARG A 304 15.96 9.54 -5.95
N PRO A 305 14.98 10.15 -5.27
CA PRO A 305 14.60 9.72 -3.92
C PRO A 305 14.23 8.24 -3.95
N VAL A 306 14.53 7.57 -2.85
CA VAL A 306 14.33 6.14 -2.65
C VAL A 306 13.27 5.94 -1.58
N LEU A 307 12.27 5.14 -1.93
CA LEU A 307 11.14 4.79 -1.08
C LEU A 307 11.08 3.27 -0.95
N LEU A 308 11.20 2.73 0.26
CA LEU A 308 11.02 1.29 0.45
C LEU A 308 9.51 1.01 0.38
N THR A 309 9.01 0.62 -0.80
CA THR A 309 7.58 0.36 -1.02
C THR A 309 7.11 -0.86 -0.24
N GLU A 310 8.04 -1.75 0.12
CA GLU A 310 7.92 -2.74 1.20
C GLU A 310 9.29 -3.00 1.84
N TYR A 311 9.32 -3.14 3.16
CA TYR A 311 10.43 -3.71 3.91
C TYR A 311 9.92 -4.47 5.14
N GLY A 312 10.76 -5.35 5.67
CA GLY A 312 10.42 -6.19 6.81
C GLY A 312 11.21 -7.48 6.76
N THR A 313 10.66 -8.53 7.37
CA THR A 313 11.30 -9.86 7.33
C THR A 313 11.36 -10.44 5.93
N GLY A 314 10.25 -10.42 5.18
CA GLY A 314 10.09 -11.14 3.91
C GLY A 314 10.10 -12.67 4.05
N GLN A 315 10.95 -13.19 4.94
CA GLN A 315 11.06 -14.57 5.38
C GLN A 315 11.00 -14.62 6.91
N PRO A 316 9.80 -14.68 7.52
CA PRO A 316 9.67 -14.78 8.96
C PRO A 316 10.26 -16.10 9.45
N MET A 317 11.06 -16.03 10.52
CA MET A 317 11.60 -17.23 11.17
C MET A 317 10.52 -17.87 12.03
N VAL A 318 10.12 -19.10 11.69
CA VAL A 318 9.11 -19.88 12.40
C VAL A 318 9.74 -21.13 13.00
N ILE A 319 9.59 -21.33 14.31
CA ILE A 319 10.10 -22.47 15.07
C ILE A 319 8.90 -23.14 15.75
N ASP A 320 8.71 -24.43 15.49
CA ASP A 320 7.58 -25.23 16.03
C ASP A 320 6.20 -24.57 15.85
N GLY A 321 5.97 -23.98 14.66
CA GLY A 321 4.72 -23.31 14.33
C GLY A 321 4.51 -21.96 15.00
N LYS A 322 5.56 -21.34 15.54
CA LYS A 322 5.53 -20.00 16.15
C LYS A 322 6.60 -19.11 15.55
N ILE A 323 6.24 -17.88 15.22
CA ILE A 323 7.21 -16.88 14.79
C ILE A 323 8.17 -16.51 15.93
N ASP A 324 9.46 -16.37 15.62
CA ASP A 324 10.41 -15.70 16.49
C ASP A 324 10.23 -14.17 16.37
N GLU A 325 9.36 -13.63 17.22
CA GLU A 325 9.08 -12.19 17.27
C GLU A 325 10.31 -11.33 17.60
N ASN A 326 11.36 -11.89 18.24
CA ASN A 326 12.59 -11.13 18.50
C ASN A 326 13.39 -10.96 17.21
N VAL A 327 13.47 -12.01 16.38
CA VAL A 327 14.10 -11.95 15.06
C VAL A 327 13.34 -10.99 14.16
N GLN A 328 12.00 -11.11 14.12
CA GLN A 328 11.14 -10.18 13.37
C GLN A 328 11.42 -8.73 13.81
N THR A 329 11.30 -8.42 15.10
CA THR A 329 11.51 -7.08 15.63
C THR A 329 12.90 -6.53 15.28
N ARG A 330 13.95 -7.34 15.42
CA ARG A 330 15.33 -6.93 15.12
C ARG A 330 15.52 -6.54 13.65
N ILE A 331 14.98 -7.33 12.72
CA ILE A 331 15.10 -7.05 11.28
C ILE A 331 14.40 -5.74 10.93
N HIS A 332 13.16 -5.55 11.42
CA HIS A 332 12.41 -4.32 11.20
C HIS A 332 13.13 -3.07 11.76
N LEU A 333 13.63 -3.13 12.99
CA LEU A 333 14.32 -1.98 13.60
C LEU A 333 15.64 -1.64 12.88
N ARG A 334 16.40 -2.65 12.43
CA ARG A 334 17.62 -2.43 11.64
C ARG A 334 17.32 -1.80 10.29
N ALA A 335 16.26 -2.26 9.62
CA ALA A 335 15.83 -1.69 8.35
C ALA A 335 15.42 -0.22 8.54
N TRP A 336 14.63 0.09 9.57
CA TRP A 336 14.25 1.48 9.85
C TRP A 336 15.44 2.36 10.20
N GLU A 337 16.37 1.88 11.03
CA GLU A 337 17.60 2.60 11.35
C GLU A 337 18.41 2.93 10.08
N ASP A 338 18.53 1.97 9.15
CA ASP A 338 19.22 2.18 7.88
C ASP A 338 18.51 3.18 6.96
N ILE A 339 17.16 3.14 6.91
CA ILE A 339 16.33 4.09 6.17
C ILE A 339 16.53 5.51 6.72
N VAL A 340 16.45 5.70 8.04
CA VAL A 340 16.65 7.01 8.67
C VAL A 340 18.09 7.51 8.50
N ARG A 341 19.08 6.62 8.60
CA ARG A 341 20.49 6.97 8.38
C ARG A 341 20.74 7.54 6.98
N HIS A 342 20.01 7.08 5.96
CA HIS A 342 20.13 7.56 4.59
C HIS A 342 19.11 8.65 4.22
N SER A 343 18.42 9.23 5.19
CA SER A 343 17.58 10.42 4.98
C SER A 343 18.42 11.68 4.74
N VAL A 344 17.82 12.70 4.15
CA VAL A 344 18.46 13.99 3.86
C VAL A 344 19.14 14.57 5.11
N GLY A 345 20.40 15.00 4.97
CA GLY A 345 21.16 15.63 6.06
C GLY A 345 21.74 14.68 7.11
N SER A 346 21.56 13.37 6.98
CA SER A 346 22.16 12.35 7.85
C SER A 346 23.45 11.80 7.21
N GLU A 347 23.40 10.65 6.53
CA GLU A 347 24.52 10.11 5.75
C GLU A 347 24.29 10.22 4.24
N LYS A 348 25.38 10.38 3.49
CA LYS A 348 25.32 10.37 2.01
C LYS A 348 24.93 8.97 1.51
N PRO A 349 24.10 8.88 0.44
CA PRO A 349 23.69 9.98 -0.44
C PRO A 349 22.47 10.77 0.02
N GLY A 350 21.89 10.48 1.19
CA GLY A 350 20.76 11.23 1.74
C GLY A 350 19.49 11.13 0.90
N ASN A 351 19.25 9.99 0.24
CA ASN A 351 18.16 9.84 -0.72
C ASN A 351 16.93 9.07 -0.19
N ALA A 352 16.92 8.61 1.06
CA ALA A 352 15.77 7.93 1.63
C ALA A 352 14.65 8.92 2.00
N ILE A 353 13.41 8.61 1.61
CA ILE A 353 12.22 9.39 1.98
C ILE A 353 11.22 8.61 2.86
N GLY A 354 11.65 7.46 3.38
CA GLY A 354 10.87 6.59 4.27
C GLY A 354 10.58 5.23 3.66
N GLY A 355 9.54 4.57 4.17
CA GLY A 355 9.16 3.24 3.67
C GLY A 355 7.86 2.71 4.27
N PHE A 356 7.38 1.59 3.71
CA PHE A 356 6.19 0.88 4.16
C PHE A 356 6.56 -0.46 4.78
N VAL A 357 6.15 -0.66 6.03
CA VAL A 357 6.26 -1.96 6.70
C VAL A 357 5.34 -2.96 5.98
N PHE A 358 5.88 -4.11 5.62
CA PHE A 358 5.11 -5.29 5.21
C PHE A 358 5.07 -6.28 6.39
N GLN A 359 3.92 -6.53 7.01
CA GLN A 359 2.58 -5.93 6.75
C GLN A 359 1.72 -5.81 8.02
N TRP A 360 0.52 -5.23 7.89
CA TRP A 360 -0.33 -4.96 9.05
C TRP A 360 -0.74 -6.22 9.81
N VAL A 361 -1.34 -7.19 9.13
CA VAL A 361 -1.85 -8.43 9.72
C VAL A 361 -1.37 -9.63 8.92
N ASP A 362 -1.26 -10.80 9.56
CA ASP A 362 -0.98 -12.07 8.88
C ASP A 362 -2.02 -12.36 7.78
N GLU A 363 -1.58 -13.07 6.74
CA GLU A 363 -2.41 -13.45 5.60
C GLU A 363 -2.47 -14.98 5.43
N TRP A 364 -3.43 -15.62 6.11
CA TRP A 364 -3.56 -17.09 6.12
C TRP A 364 -3.89 -17.73 4.76
N TRP A 365 -4.29 -16.93 3.78
CA TRP A 365 -4.59 -17.45 2.45
C TRP A 365 -3.34 -17.72 1.63
N PHE A 366 -2.20 -17.15 2.01
CA PHE A 366 -1.01 -17.08 1.17
C PHE A 366 -0.34 -18.45 0.96
N ASP A 367 -0.30 -19.31 1.99
CA ASP A 367 0.23 -20.68 1.88
C ASP A 367 -0.86 -21.75 1.74
N GLY A 368 -2.03 -21.35 1.20
CA GLY A 368 -3.05 -22.26 0.68
C GLY A 368 -4.12 -22.73 1.68
N ASN A 369 -4.02 -22.36 2.97
CA ASN A 369 -5.07 -22.63 3.96
C ASN A 369 -5.73 -21.35 4.50
N LYS A 370 -6.65 -20.79 3.73
CA LYS A 370 -7.39 -19.58 4.12
C LYS A 370 -8.21 -19.67 5.42
N TRP A 371 -8.36 -20.85 6.04
CA TRP A 371 -9.13 -21.06 7.28
C TRP A 371 -8.26 -21.13 8.54
N GLY A 372 -6.93 -21.19 8.39
CA GLY A 372 -6.03 -21.34 9.53
C GLY A 372 -4.57 -21.25 9.12
N GLN A 373 -3.75 -20.70 10.00
CA GLN A 373 -2.34 -20.48 9.71
C GLN A 373 -1.62 -21.78 9.33
N ASN A 374 -0.97 -21.79 8.18
CA ASN A 374 -0.20 -22.92 7.69
C ASN A 374 1.22 -22.89 8.29
N ILE A 375 1.53 -23.93 9.07
CA ILE A 375 2.86 -24.13 9.65
C ILE A 375 3.85 -24.78 8.67
N ASN A 376 3.34 -25.34 7.55
CA ASN A 376 4.14 -25.99 6.52
C ASN A 376 4.04 -25.15 5.23
N PRO A 377 5.06 -24.35 4.91
CA PRO A 377 5.01 -23.45 3.76
C PRO A 377 4.72 -24.19 2.45
N LYS A 378 4.22 -23.45 1.44
CA LYS A 378 4.26 -23.94 0.05
C LYS A 378 5.69 -24.41 -0.21
N GLY A 379 5.89 -25.51 -0.95
CA GLY A 379 7.15 -26.26 -1.00
C GLY A 379 8.40 -25.52 -1.53
N ASP A 380 8.39 -24.19 -1.61
CA ASP A 380 9.52 -23.30 -1.86
C ASP A 380 10.35 -22.99 -0.60
N GLY A 381 9.85 -23.32 0.60
CA GLY A 381 10.56 -23.16 1.88
C GLY A 381 10.33 -21.82 2.58
N TRP A 382 9.37 -20.99 2.11
CA TRP A 382 9.07 -19.66 2.65
C TRP A 382 7.70 -19.66 3.30
N ASN A 383 7.60 -19.19 4.55
CA ASN A 383 6.29 -19.00 5.17
C ASN A 383 5.80 -17.57 4.94
N HIS A 384 4.86 -17.41 4.02
CA HIS A 384 4.37 -16.09 3.61
C HIS A 384 3.34 -15.52 4.59
N GLU A 385 2.78 -16.35 5.47
CA GLU A 385 1.65 -15.97 6.30
C GLU A 385 2.06 -15.19 7.56
N TYR A 386 3.31 -15.31 8.05
CA TYR A 386 3.75 -14.73 9.33
C TYR A 386 4.42 -13.36 9.20
N ASN A 387 4.03 -12.51 8.24
CA ASN A 387 4.63 -11.18 8.08
C ASN A 387 3.93 -10.05 8.86
N GLY A 388 2.79 -10.33 9.51
CA GLY A 388 1.98 -9.32 10.19
C GLY A 388 2.67 -8.66 11.40
N MET A 389 2.33 -7.41 11.67
CA MET A 389 2.51 -6.76 12.98
C MET A 389 1.53 -7.35 14.01
N PHE A 390 0.40 -7.86 13.52
CA PHE A 390 -0.62 -8.58 14.28
C PHE A 390 -0.82 -9.98 13.69
N SER A 391 -1.01 -10.97 14.55
CA SER A 391 -1.64 -12.23 14.13
C SER A 391 -3.17 -12.13 14.18
N LEU A 392 -3.83 -13.00 13.41
CA LEU A 392 -5.28 -13.21 13.44
C LEU A 392 -5.67 -14.21 14.53
N GLY A 393 -6.95 -14.19 14.91
CA GLY A 393 -7.58 -15.19 15.77
C GLY A 393 -8.17 -16.36 14.98
N SER A 394 -8.69 -17.38 15.65
CA SER A 394 -9.39 -18.49 14.98
C SER A 394 -10.90 -18.23 14.77
N GLY A 395 -11.50 -18.81 13.73
CA GLY A 395 -12.95 -18.77 13.49
C GLY A 395 -13.43 -17.44 12.89
N SER A 396 -14.76 -17.22 12.82
CA SER A 396 -15.34 -16.04 12.16
C SER A 396 -15.07 -14.71 12.89
N ALA A 397 -14.96 -14.73 14.22
CA ALA A 397 -14.53 -13.57 15.00
C ALA A 397 -13.02 -13.26 14.85
N GLY A 398 -12.25 -14.20 14.29
CA GLY A 398 -10.80 -14.11 14.15
C GLY A 398 -10.33 -13.04 13.16
N SER A 399 -11.16 -12.67 12.18
CA SER A 399 -10.83 -11.64 11.17
C SER A 399 -10.64 -10.24 11.79
N LEU A 400 -11.37 -9.94 12.88
CA LEU A 400 -11.32 -8.64 13.57
C LEU A 400 -10.42 -8.65 14.82
N LEU A 401 -9.97 -9.84 15.24
CA LEU A 401 -9.06 -10.00 16.36
C LEU A 401 -7.66 -9.52 15.96
N ARG A 402 -7.01 -8.80 16.88
CA ARG A 402 -5.62 -8.34 16.76
C ARG A 402 -4.81 -8.85 17.95
N GLN A 403 -3.85 -9.73 17.68
CA GLN A 403 -2.83 -10.11 18.66
C GLN A 403 -1.53 -9.39 18.31
N PRO A 404 -1.19 -8.29 19.00
CA PRO A 404 0.01 -7.51 18.69
C PRO A 404 1.26 -8.34 18.93
N ARG A 405 2.18 -8.30 17.97
CA ARG A 405 3.54 -8.82 18.12
C ARG A 405 4.47 -7.76 18.68
N LYS A 406 5.61 -8.18 19.24
CA LYS A 406 6.65 -7.27 19.79
C LYS A 406 7.04 -6.14 18.84
N VAL A 407 7.07 -6.41 17.53
CA VAL A 407 7.44 -5.43 16.51
C VAL A 407 6.47 -4.24 16.45
N TYR A 408 5.16 -4.44 16.71
CA TYR A 408 4.20 -3.35 16.79
C TYR A 408 4.54 -2.40 17.95
N GLY A 409 4.77 -2.94 19.15
CA GLY A 409 5.18 -2.16 20.31
C GLY A 409 6.51 -1.44 20.11
N ALA A 410 7.47 -2.08 19.43
CA ALA A 410 8.75 -1.46 19.11
C ALA A 410 8.60 -0.23 18.19
N TYR A 411 7.75 -0.31 17.16
CA TYR A 411 7.45 0.86 16.33
C TYR A 411 6.64 1.92 17.07
N GLN A 412 5.68 1.54 17.94
CA GLN A 412 4.97 2.51 18.79
C GLN A 412 5.96 3.37 19.60
N GLU A 413 7.01 2.76 20.16
CA GLU A 413 8.03 3.50 20.91
C GLU A 413 8.93 4.37 20.00
N LEU A 414 9.21 3.89 18.80
CA LEU A 414 10.11 4.52 17.84
C LEU A 414 9.47 5.74 17.17
N TRP A 415 8.26 5.57 16.63
CA TRP A 415 7.57 6.56 15.80
C TRP A 415 6.76 7.61 16.58
N LYS A 416 6.59 7.43 17.90
CA LYS A 416 6.04 8.45 18.82
C LYS A 416 7.05 9.50 19.29
N LYS A 417 8.35 9.22 19.17
CA LYS A 417 9.42 10.09 19.67
C LYS A 417 9.76 11.26 18.73
N ASP A 418 9.21 11.22 17.52
CA ASP A 418 9.32 12.23 16.46
C ASP A 418 7.97 12.91 16.24
#